data_AF-A0A923XWM6-F1
#
_entry.id   AF-A0A923XWM6-F1
#
_cell.length_a   1.000
_cell.length_b   1.000
_cell.length_c   1.000
_cell.angle_alpha   90.00
_cell.angle_beta   90.00
_cell.angle_gamma   90.00
#
_symmetry.space_group_name_H-M   'P 1'
#
loop_
_entity.id
_entity.type
_entity.pdbx_description
1 polymer ?
#
loop_
_entity_poly.entity_id
_entity_poly.type
_entity_poly.pdbx_seq_one_letter_code
_entity_poly.pdbx_strand_id
1 'polypeptide(L)'
;MTPIPAPYQAMTALAAAAAPRAQIWRTILGLILAALFGVLLFIAVIVPLTIALGPAEMQTRMAEVMNSNTPAGVVGLLYSFLPQMIALVLATRLMLGRGPTSLTGPLGPMLRNFVKVAVPLMALWLVLMPLSVQGPDVRQTMTLAALLPWLPAALLGLLIQTLTEEMLFRGYLQQQLAARFSDRWVWMGLPSLLFGLAHYAPDQPPLVLGLTMLWAACFGLAAADLTART
;
A
#
# COMPACT_ATOMS: atom_id res chain seq x y z
N MET A 1 19.60 5.08 -23.50
CA MET A 1 18.24 5.13 -22.91
C MET A 1 17.68 6.50 -23.22
N THR A 2 16.45 6.59 -23.75
CA THR A 2 15.78 7.90 -23.90
C THR A 2 15.57 8.51 -22.51
N PRO A 3 15.84 9.83 -22.34
CA PRO A 3 15.68 10.48 -21.05
C PRO A 3 14.22 10.47 -20.61
N ILE A 4 13.99 10.40 -19.30
CA ILE A 4 12.67 10.59 -18.70
C ILE A 4 12.11 11.95 -19.16
N PRO A 5 10.84 12.05 -19.58
CA PRO A 5 10.25 13.31 -20.05
C PRO A 5 10.41 14.44 -19.04
N ALA A 6 10.56 15.69 -19.51
CA ALA A 6 10.77 16.86 -18.67
C ALA A 6 9.75 17.04 -17.50
N PRO A 7 8.45 16.71 -17.65
CA PRO A 7 7.51 16.76 -16.54
C PRO A 7 7.80 15.80 -15.38
N TYR A 8 8.65 14.79 -15.59
CA TYR A 8 8.94 13.72 -14.64
C TYR A 8 10.39 13.75 -14.11
N GLN A 9 11.03 14.91 -14.08
CA GLN A 9 12.40 15.05 -13.57
C GLN A 9 12.55 14.60 -12.11
N ALA A 10 11.51 14.77 -11.27
CA ALA A 10 11.49 14.26 -9.89
C ALA A 10 11.67 12.74 -9.84
N MET A 11 11.05 12.01 -10.78
CA MET A 11 11.23 10.57 -10.92
C MET A 11 12.68 10.17 -11.19
N THR A 12 13.43 10.97 -11.96
CA THR A 12 14.86 10.70 -12.21
C THR A 12 15.67 10.69 -10.92
N ALA A 13 15.39 11.62 -10.01
CA ALA A 13 16.07 11.69 -8.72
C ALA A 13 15.73 10.49 -7.82
N LEU A 14 14.46 10.06 -7.80
CA LEU A 14 14.03 8.86 -7.07
C LEU A 14 14.62 7.58 -7.67
N ALA A 15 14.60 7.44 -9.00
CA ALA A 15 15.16 6.30 -9.72
C ALA A 15 16.68 6.21 -9.62
N ALA A 16 17.38 7.32 -9.38
CA ALA A 16 18.84 7.33 -9.22
C ALA A 16 19.31 6.39 -8.08
N ALA A 17 18.54 6.29 -6.99
CA ALA A 17 18.83 5.37 -5.89
C ALA A 17 18.69 3.88 -6.29
N ALA A 18 17.88 3.58 -7.31
CA ALA A 18 17.66 2.25 -7.85
C ALA A 18 18.66 1.86 -8.95
N ALA A 19 19.20 2.84 -9.69
CA ALA A 19 20.05 2.63 -10.86
C ALA A 19 21.22 1.64 -10.69
N PRO A 20 21.98 1.63 -9.56
CA PRO A 20 23.10 0.71 -9.39
C PRO A 20 22.72 -0.77 -9.43
N ARG A 21 21.47 -1.10 -9.07
CA ARG A 21 20.96 -2.48 -8.97
C ARG A 21 19.59 -2.65 -9.64
N ALA A 22 19.38 -1.97 -10.77
CA ALA A 22 18.14 -1.99 -11.55
C ALA A 22 17.99 -3.22 -12.48
N GLN A 23 18.75 -4.30 -12.25
CA GLN A 23 18.57 -5.53 -13.03
C GLN A 23 17.20 -6.15 -12.71
N ILE A 24 16.47 -6.58 -13.75
CA ILE A 24 15.09 -7.08 -13.58
C ILE A 24 15.02 -8.29 -12.65
N TRP A 25 16.00 -9.20 -12.71
CA TRP A 25 16.07 -10.36 -11.83
C TRP A 25 16.22 -9.99 -10.36
N ARG A 26 16.94 -8.89 -10.03
CA ARG A 26 17.04 -8.38 -8.65
C ARG A 26 15.72 -7.78 -8.17
N THR A 27 14.96 -7.20 -9.09
CA THR A 27 13.63 -6.65 -8.79
C THR A 27 12.63 -7.77 -8.50
N ILE A 28 12.65 -8.83 -9.32
CA ILE A 28 11.80 -10.01 -9.08
C ILE A 28 12.22 -10.75 -7.80
N LEU A 29 13.53 -10.97 -7.60
CA LEU A 29 14.02 -11.65 -6.41
C LEU A 29 13.76 -10.83 -5.13
N GLY A 30 13.88 -9.50 -5.17
CA GLY A 30 13.55 -8.66 -4.02
C GLY A 30 12.07 -8.68 -3.68
N LEU A 31 11.16 -8.74 -4.67
CA LEU A 31 9.73 -8.99 -4.43
C LEU A 31 9.49 -10.35 -3.75
N ILE A 32 10.14 -11.41 -4.24
CA ILE A 32 10.02 -12.75 -3.66
C ILE A 32 10.51 -12.74 -2.21
N LEU A 33 11.68 -12.14 -1.94
CA LEU A 33 12.21 -12.02 -0.58
C LEU A 33 11.30 -11.19 0.33
N ALA A 34 10.72 -10.10 -0.17
CA ALA A 34 9.77 -9.30 0.60
C ALA A 34 8.51 -10.11 0.95
N ALA A 35 7.98 -10.91 0.02
CA ALA A 35 6.85 -11.79 0.29
C ALA A 35 7.21 -12.89 1.31
N LEU A 36 8.36 -13.56 1.14
CA LEU A 36 8.82 -14.61 2.05
C LEU A 36 9.07 -14.07 3.45
N PHE A 37 9.80 -12.97 3.60
CA PHE A 37 10.00 -12.32 4.90
C PHE A 37 8.69 -11.82 5.49
N GLY A 38 7.75 -11.34 4.68
CA GLY A 38 6.42 -10.92 5.13
C GLY A 38 5.66 -12.08 5.76
N VAL A 39 5.63 -13.24 5.10
CA VAL A 39 5.02 -14.46 5.64
C VAL A 39 5.72 -14.91 6.92
N LEU A 40 7.05 -14.94 6.95
CA LEU A 40 7.81 -15.36 8.13
C LEU A 40 7.58 -14.43 9.33
N LEU A 41 7.57 -13.11 9.11
CA LEU A 41 7.30 -12.13 10.15
C LEU A 41 5.84 -12.20 10.62
N PHE A 42 4.90 -12.44 9.72
CA PHE A 42 3.50 -12.67 10.08
C PHE A 42 3.35 -13.91 10.97
N ILE A 43 3.96 -15.04 10.58
CA ILE A 43 3.99 -16.26 11.41
C ILE A 43 4.63 -15.99 12.78
N ALA A 44 5.73 -15.25 12.81
CA ALA A 44 6.41 -14.88 14.06
C ALA A 44 5.55 -14.03 15.00
N VAL A 45 4.53 -13.32 14.49
CA VAL A 45 3.53 -12.60 15.28
C VAL A 45 2.38 -13.53 15.70
N ILE A 46 1.84 -14.31 14.76
CA ILE A 46 0.62 -15.10 14.98
C ILE A 46 0.85 -16.31 15.89
N VAL A 47 2.01 -16.98 15.78
CA VAL A 47 2.29 -18.20 16.57
C VAL A 47 2.33 -17.91 18.08
N PRO A 48 3.10 -16.91 18.57
CA PRO A 48 3.08 -16.56 19.99
C PRO A 48 1.69 -16.15 20.50
N LEU A 49 0.93 -15.40 19.69
CA LEU A 49 -0.44 -15.01 20.05
C LEU A 49 -1.37 -16.22 20.17
N THR A 50 -1.23 -17.20 19.26
CA THR A 50 -1.98 -18.45 19.32
C THR A 50 -1.66 -19.24 20.58
N ILE A 51 -0.38 -19.29 20.97
CA ILE A 51 0.06 -19.97 22.20
C ILE A 51 -0.50 -19.26 23.44
N ALA A 52 -0.52 -17.92 23.45
CA ALA A 52 -0.96 -17.14 24.59
C ALA A 52 -2.50 -17.11 24.77
N LEU A 53 -3.26 -17.01 23.67
CA LEU A 53 -4.72 -16.86 23.69
C LEU A 53 -5.45 -18.20 23.56
N GLY A 54 -4.77 -19.22 23.03
CA GLY A 54 -5.36 -20.50 22.67
C GLY A 54 -5.92 -20.52 21.22
N PRO A 55 -5.99 -21.70 20.58
CA PRO A 55 -6.38 -21.81 19.17
C PRO A 55 -7.79 -21.29 18.84
N ALA A 56 -8.77 -21.53 19.73
CA ALA A 56 -10.16 -21.14 19.49
C ALA A 56 -10.37 -19.61 19.49
N GLU A 57 -9.77 -18.90 20.47
CA GLU A 57 -9.82 -17.45 20.51
C GLU A 57 -9.08 -16.85 19.32
N MET A 58 -7.90 -17.38 18.98
CA MET A 58 -7.13 -16.89 17.84
C MET A 58 -7.87 -17.08 16.52
N GLN A 59 -8.58 -18.19 16.34
CA GLN A 59 -9.43 -18.42 15.18
C GLN A 59 -10.53 -17.36 15.07
N THR A 60 -11.19 -17.02 16.17
CA THR A 60 -12.20 -15.94 16.22
C THR A 60 -11.59 -14.60 15.82
N ARG A 61 -10.43 -14.23 16.38
CA ARG A 61 -9.73 -12.99 16.05
C ARG A 61 -9.29 -12.92 14.59
N MET A 62 -8.80 -14.02 14.02
CA MET A 62 -8.45 -14.09 12.61
C MET A 62 -9.67 -13.94 11.70
N ALA A 63 -10.80 -14.52 12.09
CA ALA A 63 -12.06 -14.34 11.37
C ALA A 63 -12.53 -12.87 11.41
N GLU A 64 -12.40 -12.17 12.54
CA GLU A 64 -12.70 -10.73 12.64
C GLU A 64 -11.83 -9.90 11.69
N VAL A 65 -10.53 -10.22 11.60
CA VAL A 65 -9.58 -9.52 10.71
C VAL A 65 -9.91 -9.78 9.23
N MET A 66 -10.12 -11.04 8.84
CA MET A 66 -10.42 -11.40 7.44
C MET A 66 -11.75 -10.80 6.96
N ASN A 67 -12.77 -10.77 7.82
CA ASN A 67 -14.07 -10.22 7.47
C ASN A 67 -14.16 -8.69 7.65
N SER A 68 -13.23 -8.08 8.40
CA SER A 68 -13.20 -6.64 8.67
C SER A 68 -14.54 -6.07 9.19
N ASN A 69 -15.27 -6.87 9.96
CA ASN A 69 -16.64 -6.58 10.40
C ASN A 69 -16.73 -6.09 11.85
N THR A 70 -15.60 -6.01 12.56
CA THR A 70 -15.48 -5.40 13.90
C THR A 70 -14.41 -4.32 13.90
N PRO A 71 -14.45 -3.32 14.81
CA PRO A 71 -13.39 -2.32 14.93
C PRO A 71 -12.02 -2.94 15.20
N ALA A 72 -11.96 -3.98 16.04
CA ALA A 72 -10.73 -4.72 16.31
C ALA A 72 -10.22 -5.45 15.07
N GLY A 73 -11.11 -6.06 14.28
CA GLY A 73 -10.79 -6.71 13.02
C GLY A 73 -10.21 -5.74 11.99
N VAL A 74 -10.82 -4.57 11.82
CA VAL A 74 -10.31 -3.51 10.93
C VAL A 74 -8.93 -3.04 11.39
N VAL A 75 -8.74 -2.73 12.68
CA VAL A 75 -7.42 -2.34 13.20
C VAL A 75 -6.40 -3.48 12.98
N GLY A 76 -6.77 -4.73 13.27
CA GLY A 76 -5.92 -5.89 13.02
C GLY A 76 -5.53 -6.02 11.55
N LEU A 77 -6.46 -5.78 10.61
CA LEU A 77 -6.18 -5.75 9.17
C LEU A 77 -5.18 -4.66 8.83
N LEU A 78 -5.39 -3.43 9.30
CA LEU A 78 -4.51 -2.29 9.01
C LEU A 78 -3.08 -2.55 9.52
N TYR A 79 -2.94 -3.06 10.75
CA TYR A 79 -1.64 -3.41 11.33
C TYR A 79 -1.03 -4.67 10.73
N SER A 80 -1.85 -5.49 10.05
CA SER A 80 -1.35 -6.68 9.37
C SER A 80 -0.32 -6.36 8.29
N PHE A 81 -0.21 -5.09 7.85
CA PHE A 81 0.76 -4.54 6.88
C PHE A 81 2.13 -4.18 7.47
N LEU A 82 2.27 -4.09 8.80
CA LEU A 82 3.53 -3.74 9.45
C LEU A 82 4.64 -4.79 9.20
N PRO A 83 4.38 -6.10 9.34
CA PRO A 83 5.34 -7.15 8.97
C PRO A 83 5.84 -7.05 7.53
N GLN A 84 4.97 -6.68 6.58
CA GLN A 84 5.25 -6.57 5.14
C GLN A 84 6.08 -5.32 4.86
N MET A 85 5.83 -4.22 5.58
CA MET A 85 6.69 -3.04 5.53
C MET A 85 8.13 -3.39 5.94
N ILE A 86 8.26 -4.06 7.09
CA ILE A 86 9.56 -4.49 7.63
C ILE A 86 10.23 -5.44 6.64
N ALA A 87 9.48 -6.43 6.13
CA ALA A 87 9.95 -7.38 5.13
C ALA A 87 10.45 -6.72 3.85
N LEU A 88 9.71 -5.72 3.34
CA LEU A 88 10.11 -4.95 2.17
C LEU A 88 11.44 -4.21 2.43
N VAL A 89 11.55 -3.52 3.57
CA VAL A 89 12.79 -2.81 3.94
C VAL A 89 13.97 -3.77 4.08
N LEU A 90 13.77 -4.94 4.69
CA LEU A 90 14.81 -5.97 4.80
C LEU A 90 15.22 -6.49 3.42
N ALA A 91 14.25 -6.82 2.56
CA ALA A 91 14.51 -7.31 1.22
C ALA A 91 15.26 -6.27 0.37
N THR A 92 14.87 -4.99 0.41
CA THR A 92 15.56 -3.93 -0.35
C THR A 92 16.94 -3.63 0.19
N ARG A 93 17.15 -3.71 1.52
CA ARG A 93 18.48 -3.57 2.13
C ARG A 93 19.41 -4.70 1.68
N LEU A 94 18.95 -5.95 1.78
CA LEU A 94 19.77 -7.13 1.45
C LEU A 94 20.02 -7.26 -0.06
N MET A 95 19.00 -7.06 -0.89
CA MET A 95 19.07 -7.34 -2.32
C MET A 95 19.62 -6.16 -3.14
N LEU A 96 19.34 -4.93 -2.69
CA LEU A 96 19.57 -3.70 -3.45
C LEU A 96 20.50 -2.71 -2.74
N GLY A 97 20.79 -2.91 -1.45
CA GLY A 97 21.55 -1.95 -0.64
C GLY A 97 20.78 -0.66 -0.35
N ARG A 98 19.45 -0.73 -0.35
CA ARG A 98 18.55 0.43 -0.27
C ARG A 98 17.82 0.49 1.08
N GLY A 99 17.96 1.62 1.78
CA GLY A 99 17.26 1.90 3.02
C GLY A 99 15.86 2.49 2.82
N PRO A 100 15.06 2.61 3.90
CA PRO A 100 13.67 3.08 3.83
C PRO A 100 13.54 4.50 3.24
N THR A 101 14.49 5.39 3.54
CA THR A 101 14.52 6.75 2.98
C THR A 101 14.64 6.79 1.46
N SER A 102 15.23 5.76 0.85
CA SER A 102 15.29 5.66 -0.62
C SER A 102 13.97 5.19 -1.24
N LEU A 103 13.10 4.56 -0.46
CA LEU A 103 11.78 4.10 -0.91
C LEU A 103 10.77 5.25 -0.81
N THR A 104 10.85 6.05 0.25
CA THR A 104 9.93 7.18 0.49
C THR A 104 10.40 8.49 -0.11
N GLY A 105 11.72 8.65 -0.31
CA GLY A 105 12.35 9.94 -0.50
C GLY A 105 12.57 10.69 0.84
N PRO A 106 13.12 11.91 0.78
CA PRO A 106 13.38 12.73 1.97
C PRO A 106 12.08 13.10 2.71
N LEU A 107 12.12 13.03 4.04
CA LEU A 107 10.93 13.18 4.90
C LEU A 107 10.23 14.54 4.75
N GLY A 108 10.98 15.64 4.64
CA GLY A 108 10.40 16.99 4.51
C GLY A 108 9.53 17.17 3.26
N PRO A 109 10.07 16.95 2.04
CA PRO A 109 9.29 16.94 0.80
C PRO A 109 8.12 15.96 0.84
N MET A 110 8.33 14.75 1.37
CA MET A 110 7.28 13.73 1.50
C MET A 110 6.09 14.25 2.32
N LEU A 111 6.33 14.80 3.52
CA LEU A 111 5.27 15.35 4.39
C LEU A 111 4.58 16.56 3.76
N ARG A 112 5.34 17.44 3.10
CA ARG A 112 4.78 18.60 2.40
C ARG A 112 3.85 18.16 1.27
N ASN A 113 4.25 17.17 0.48
CA ASN A 113 3.44 16.65 -0.62
C ASN A 113 2.23 15.89 -0.08
N PHE A 114 2.39 15.13 1.01
CA PHE A 114 1.27 14.48 1.71
C PHE A 114 0.19 15.48 2.11
N VAL A 115 0.53 16.57 2.81
CA VAL A 115 -0.47 17.57 3.23
C VAL A 115 -1.11 18.27 2.04
N LYS A 116 -0.33 18.63 1.01
CA LYS A 116 -0.84 19.27 -0.22
C LYS A 116 -1.89 18.43 -0.95
N VAL A 117 -1.79 17.11 -0.85
CA VAL A 117 -2.66 16.16 -1.56
C VAL A 117 -3.79 15.68 -0.65
N ALA A 118 -3.51 15.43 0.63
CA ALA A 118 -4.49 14.95 1.60
C ALA A 118 -5.65 15.92 1.80
N VAL A 119 -5.39 17.24 1.83
CA VAL A 119 -6.46 18.25 2.00
C VAL A 119 -7.48 18.24 0.86
N PRO A 120 -7.10 18.38 -0.44
CA PRO A 120 -8.07 18.33 -1.53
C PRO A 120 -8.71 16.95 -1.68
N LEU A 121 -8.00 15.85 -1.41
CA LEU A 121 -8.60 14.51 -1.42
C LEU A 121 -9.63 14.32 -0.31
N MET A 122 -9.38 14.86 0.89
CA MET A 122 -10.34 14.86 1.98
C MET A 122 -11.58 15.69 1.62
N ALA A 123 -11.39 16.86 1.01
CA ALA A 123 -12.50 17.68 0.53
C ALA A 123 -13.32 16.94 -0.54
N LEU A 124 -12.66 16.30 -1.51
CA LEU A 124 -13.32 15.47 -2.51
C LEU A 124 -14.08 14.31 -1.87
N TRP A 125 -13.47 13.62 -0.90
CA TRP A 125 -14.12 12.54 -0.17
C TRP A 125 -15.38 13.03 0.55
N LEU A 126 -15.33 14.18 1.23
CA LEU A 126 -16.50 14.78 1.89
C LEU A 126 -17.63 15.13 0.91
N VAL A 127 -17.30 15.57 -0.31
CA VAL A 127 -18.28 15.86 -1.36
C VAL A 127 -18.92 14.58 -1.92
N LEU A 128 -18.14 13.50 -2.04
CA LEU A 128 -18.61 12.23 -2.59
C LEU A 128 -19.28 11.33 -1.55
N MET A 129 -18.95 11.51 -0.26
CA MET A 129 -19.47 10.69 0.84
C MET A 129 -21.01 10.60 0.85
N PRO A 130 -21.78 11.69 0.64
CA PRO A 130 -23.24 11.61 0.54
C PRO A 130 -23.75 10.66 -0.55
N LEU A 131 -23.01 10.43 -1.64
CA LEU A 131 -23.40 9.49 -2.69
C LEU A 131 -23.21 8.03 -2.26
N SER A 132 -22.24 7.77 -1.37
CA SER A 132 -21.93 6.42 -0.87
C SER A 132 -22.90 5.91 0.20
N VAL A 133 -23.72 6.79 0.80
CA VAL A 133 -24.60 6.45 1.92
C VAL A 133 -26.09 6.30 1.58
N GLN A 134 -26.44 6.29 0.29
CA GLN A 134 -27.84 6.25 -0.16
C GLN A 134 -28.35 4.85 -0.53
N GLY A 135 -27.52 3.82 -0.39
CA GLY A 135 -27.90 2.45 -0.74
C GLY A 135 -28.87 1.83 0.28
N PRO A 136 -29.78 0.93 -0.16
CA PRO A 136 -30.77 0.30 0.73
C PRO A 136 -30.15 -0.53 1.87
N ASP A 137 -28.93 -1.03 1.66
CA ASP A 137 -28.18 -1.81 2.65
C ASP A 137 -27.25 -0.97 3.52
N VAL A 138 -27.17 0.34 3.29
CA VAL A 138 -26.34 1.24 4.10
C VAL A 138 -27.03 1.46 5.44
N ARG A 139 -26.38 0.99 6.51
CA ARG A 139 -26.81 1.20 7.89
C ARG A 139 -25.65 1.63 8.76
N GLN A 140 -25.94 2.48 9.74
CA GLN A 140 -24.97 2.82 10.76
C GLN A 140 -24.70 1.58 11.63
N THR A 141 -23.50 1.01 11.52
CA THR A 141 -23.08 -0.15 12.31
C THR A 141 -22.50 0.24 13.67
N MET A 142 -22.09 1.50 13.85
CA MET A 142 -21.45 2.00 15.06
C MET A 142 -21.72 3.50 15.27
N THR A 143 -21.88 3.92 16.53
CA THR A 143 -22.02 5.34 16.89
C THR A 143 -20.66 6.05 16.77
N LEU A 144 -20.67 7.37 16.55
CA LEU A 144 -19.42 8.15 16.54
C LEU A 144 -18.67 8.05 17.88
N ALA A 145 -19.41 8.02 19.00
CA ALA A 145 -18.85 7.84 20.34
C ALA A 145 -18.14 6.48 20.50
N ALA A 146 -18.69 5.41 19.91
CA ALA A 146 -18.06 4.10 19.91
C ALA A 146 -16.87 4.01 18.94
N LEU A 147 -16.85 4.81 17.86
CA LEU A 147 -15.72 4.90 16.92
C LEU A 147 -14.51 5.65 17.52
N LEU A 148 -14.75 6.71 18.29
CA LEU A 148 -13.74 7.66 18.73
C LEU A 148 -12.52 7.03 19.44
N PRO A 149 -12.68 6.02 20.35
CA PRO A 149 -11.54 5.35 20.98
C PRO A 149 -10.68 4.54 20.01
N TRP A 150 -11.24 4.08 18.88
CA TRP A 150 -10.51 3.31 17.87
C TRP A 150 -9.77 4.19 16.88
N LEU A 151 -10.17 5.45 16.71
CA LEU A 151 -9.59 6.34 15.70
C LEU A 151 -8.06 6.47 15.80
N PRO A 152 -7.43 6.65 16.99
CA PRO A 152 -5.98 6.77 17.06
C PRO A 152 -5.26 5.54 16.51
N ALA A 153 -5.73 4.34 16.87
CA ALA A 153 -5.15 3.08 16.39
C ALA A 153 -5.45 2.89 14.88
N ALA A 154 -6.67 3.14 14.44
CA ALA A 154 -7.06 3.02 13.04
C ALA A 154 -6.27 3.99 12.14
N LEU A 155 -6.08 5.25 12.55
CA LEU A 155 -5.32 6.23 11.78
C LEU A 155 -3.83 5.85 11.69
N LEU A 156 -3.25 5.34 12.77
CA LEU A 156 -1.87 4.85 12.74
C LEU A 156 -1.73 3.58 11.87
N GLY A 157 -2.66 2.64 11.98
CA GLY A 157 -2.71 1.47 11.12
C GLY A 157 -2.89 1.84 9.64
N LEU A 158 -3.75 2.81 9.34
CA LEU A 158 -3.96 3.33 7.99
C LEU A 158 -2.69 3.98 7.44
N LEU A 159 -1.97 4.74 8.26
CA LEU A 159 -0.67 5.28 7.88
C LEU A 159 0.34 4.16 7.58
N ILE A 160 0.37 3.10 8.40
CA ILE A 160 1.23 1.94 8.18
C ILE A 160 0.87 1.27 6.84
N GLN A 161 -0.39 0.94 6.62
CA GLN A 161 -0.83 0.26 5.40
C GLN A 161 -0.53 1.09 4.15
N THR A 162 -0.97 2.35 4.13
CA THR A 162 -0.76 3.23 2.98
C THR A 162 0.73 3.45 2.71
N LEU A 163 1.55 3.62 3.76
CA LEU A 163 3.01 3.74 3.60
C LEU A 163 3.63 2.45 3.04
N THR A 164 3.21 1.28 3.51
CA THR A 164 3.68 -0.02 2.97
C THR A 164 3.39 -0.15 1.49
N GLU A 165 2.15 0.17 1.08
CA GLU A 165 1.74 0.11 -0.31
C GLU A 165 2.51 1.12 -1.17
N GLU A 166 2.63 2.38 -0.72
CA GLU A 166 3.42 3.39 -1.43
C GLU A 166 4.90 2.99 -1.54
N MET A 167 5.51 2.45 -0.48
CA MET A 167 6.88 1.96 -0.51
C MET A 167 7.05 0.79 -1.50
N LEU A 168 6.09 -0.12 -1.59
CA LEU A 168 6.15 -1.27 -2.49
C LEU A 168 5.96 -0.85 -3.95
N PHE A 169 4.88 -0.15 -4.25
CA PHE A 169 4.50 0.12 -5.63
C PHE A 169 5.27 1.32 -6.22
N ARG A 170 5.39 2.42 -5.47
CA ARG A 170 5.99 3.67 -5.94
C ARG A 170 7.47 3.73 -5.57
N GLY A 171 7.79 3.38 -4.32
CA GLY A 171 9.15 3.40 -3.79
C GLY A 171 10.07 2.31 -4.32
N TYR A 172 9.53 1.11 -4.57
CA TYR A 172 10.30 -0.02 -5.03
C TYR A 172 10.07 -0.30 -6.52
N LEU A 173 8.86 -0.73 -6.92
CA LEU A 173 8.62 -1.19 -8.30
C LEU A 173 8.77 -0.08 -9.33
N GLN A 174 8.06 1.02 -9.17
CA GLN A 174 8.13 2.15 -10.10
C GLN A 174 9.56 2.71 -10.21
N GLN A 175 10.28 2.86 -9.09
CA GLN A 175 11.68 3.31 -9.12
C GLN A 175 12.62 2.33 -9.82
N GLN A 176 12.52 1.03 -9.55
CA GLN A 176 13.36 0.02 -10.22
C GLN A 176 13.09 -0.04 -11.73
N LEU A 177 11.82 0.03 -12.13
CA LEU A 177 11.44 0.01 -13.53
C LEU A 177 11.87 1.30 -14.23
N ALA A 178 11.70 2.48 -13.61
CA ALA A 178 12.13 3.75 -14.19
C ALA A 178 13.66 3.87 -14.30
N ALA A 179 14.41 3.24 -13.38
CA ALA A 179 15.85 3.15 -13.47
C ALA A 179 16.34 2.24 -14.61
N ARG A 180 15.48 1.34 -15.11
CA ARG A 180 15.82 0.34 -16.13
C ARG A 180 15.24 0.63 -17.52
N PHE A 181 14.04 1.19 -17.58
CA PHE A 181 13.24 1.39 -18.78
C PHE A 181 12.86 2.86 -18.92
N SER A 182 12.89 3.39 -20.14
CA SER A 182 12.49 4.78 -20.42
C SER A 182 11.00 4.94 -20.67
N ASP A 183 10.28 3.86 -21.00
CA ASP A 183 8.85 3.90 -21.30
C ASP A 183 8.00 4.01 -20.03
N ARG A 184 7.24 5.10 -19.92
CA ARG A 184 6.32 5.39 -18.80
C ARG A 184 5.24 4.34 -18.61
N TRP A 185 4.82 3.66 -19.67
CA TRP A 185 3.84 2.58 -19.53
C TRP A 185 4.42 1.38 -18.80
N VAL A 186 5.75 1.18 -18.88
CA VAL A 186 6.43 0.14 -18.11
C VAL A 186 6.54 0.56 -16.65
N TRP A 187 7.09 1.73 -16.35
CA TRP A 187 7.38 2.10 -14.96
C TRP A 187 6.20 2.71 -14.17
N MET A 188 5.14 3.21 -14.83
CA MET A 188 3.89 3.61 -14.19
C MET A 188 2.79 2.56 -14.38
N GLY A 189 2.59 2.12 -15.63
CA GLY A 189 1.46 1.27 -16.00
C GLY A 189 1.53 -0.11 -15.36
N LEU A 190 2.69 -0.77 -15.41
CA LEU A 190 2.84 -2.12 -14.85
C LEU A 190 2.64 -2.15 -13.32
N PRO A 191 3.29 -1.30 -12.49
CA PRO A 191 3.01 -1.27 -11.05
C PRO A 191 1.56 -0.94 -10.72
N SER A 192 0.92 -0.07 -11.49
CA SER A 192 -0.49 0.30 -11.30
C SER A 192 -1.45 -0.84 -11.61
N LEU A 193 -1.16 -1.60 -12.68
CA LEU A 193 -1.90 -2.81 -13.01
C LEU A 193 -1.74 -3.87 -11.91
N LEU A 194 -0.51 -4.08 -11.42
CA LEU A 194 -0.25 -5.01 -10.31
C LEU A 194 -0.96 -4.57 -9.02
N PHE A 195 -1.02 -3.26 -8.75
CA PHE A 195 -1.79 -2.70 -7.63
C PHE A 195 -3.28 -3.02 -7.78
N GLY A 196 -3.86 -2.82 -8.96
CA GLY A 196 -5.25 -3.21 -9.24
C GLY A 196 -5.50 -4.71 -9.08
N LEU A 197 -4.58 -5.55 -9.57
CA LEU A 197 -4.66 -7.01 -9.43
C LEU A 197 -4.55 -7.47 -7.97
N ALA A 198 -3.80 -6.74 -7.14
CA ALA A 198 -3.71 -7.03 -5.70
C ALA A 198 -5.03 -6.79 -4.94
N HIS A 199 -5.99 -6.10 -5.55
CA HIS A 199 -7.34 -5.87 -5.01
C HIS A 199 -8.36 -6.90 -5.51
N TYR A 200 -7.90 -8.05 -6.02
CA TYR A 200 -8.77 -9.15 -6.39
C TYR A 200 -9.51 -9.71 -5.16
N ALA A 201 -10.84 -9.59 -5.15
CA ALA A 201 -11.70 -10.03 -4.06
C ALA A 201 -12.74 -11.03 -4.60
N PRO A 202 -12.43 -12.34 -4.65
CA PRO A 202 -13.23 -13.35 -5.35
C PRO A 202 -14.64 -13.53 -4.81
N ASP A 203 -14.86 -13.15 -3.55
CA ASP A 203 -16.16 -13.28 -2.88
C ASP A 203 -17.17 -12.19 -3.31
N GLN A 204 -16.76 -11.24 -4.15
CA GLN A 204 -17.62 -10.18 -4.68
C GLN A 204 -18.28 -10.58 -6.01
N PRO A 205 -19.48 -10.03 -6.33
CA PRO A 205 -20.08 -10.19 -7.66
C PRO A 205 -19.11 -9.78 -8.78
N PRO A 206 -19.08 -10.48 -9.94
CA PRO A 206 -18.07 -10.25 -10.98
C PRO A 206 -17.92 -8.79 -11.45
N LEU A 207 -19.02 -8.06 -11.54
CA LEU A 207 -18.99 -6.63 -11.89
C LEU A 207 -18.29 -5.80 -10.80
N VAL A 208 -18.61 -6.03 -9.53
CA VAL A 208 -18.02 -5.30 -8.38
C VAL A 208 -16.54 -5.63 -8.26
N LEU A 209 -16.17 -6.91 -8.42
CA LEU A 209 -14.79 -7.37 -8.46
C LEU A 209 -14.00 -6.64 -9.56
N GLY A 210 -14.52 -6.63 -10.79
CA GLY A 210 -13.87 -5.98 -11.92
C GLY A 210 -13.74 -4.47 -11.75
N LEU A 211 -14.79 -3.79 -11.26
CA LEU A 211 -14.77 -2.36 -10.99
C LEU A 211 -13.81 -1.99 -9.86
N THR A 212 -13.68 -2.82 -8.82
CA THR A 212 -12.76 -2.60 -7.70
C THR A 212 -11.30 -2.65 -8.18
N MET A 213 -10.94 -3.68 -8.95
CA MET A 213 -9.60 -3.82 -9.52
C MET A 213 -9.28 -2.70 -10.52
N LEU A 214 -10.25 -2.33 -11.36
CA LEU A 214 -10.09 -1.22 -12.32
C LEU A 214 -9.91 0.11 -11.60
N TRP A 215 -10.74 0.40 -10.61
CA TRP A 215 -10.63 1.62 -9.79
C TRP A 215 -9.27 1.69 -9.10
N ALA A 216 -8.83 0.59 -8.48
CA ALA A 216 -7.53 0.51 -7.85
C ALA A 216 -6.39 0.72 -8.86
N ALA A 217 -6.47 0.14 -10.07
CA ALA A 217 -5.48 0.39 -11.12
C ALA A 217 -5.45 1.85 -11.59
N CYS A 218 -6.61 2.49 -11.75
CA CYS A 218 -6.72 3.91 -12.11
C CYS A 218 -6.15 4.83 -11.02
N PHE A 219 -6.47 4.56 -9.75
CA PHE A 219 -5.85 5.24 -8.60
C PHE A 219 -4.33 5.00 -8.59
N GLY A 220 -3.93 3.75 -8.83
CA GLY A 220 -2.56 3.29 -9.05
C GLY A 220 -1.77 4.25 -9.94
N LEU A 221 -2.33 4.46 -11.14
CA LEU A 221 -1.75 5.25 -12.21
C LEU A 221 -1.73 6.75 -11.88
N ALA A 222 -2.80 7.27 -11.28
CA ALA A 222 -2.87 8.66 -10.84
C ALA A 222 -1.82 8.98 -9.77
N ALA A 223 -1.66 8.10 -8.77
CA ALA A 223 -0.63 8.23 -7.76
C ALA A 223 0.78 8.08 -8.35
N ALA A 224 0.99 7.14 -9.28
CA ALA A 224 2.27 6.99 -9.97
C ALA A 224 2.67 8.24 -10.77
N ASP A 225 1.71 8.90 -11.43
CA ASP A 225 1.94 10.16 -12.17
C ASP A 225 2.28 11.29 -11.20
N LEU A 226 1.55 11.38 -10.09
CA LEU A 226 1.81 12.38 -9.06
C LEU A 226 3.21 12.21 -8.46
N THR A 227 3.59 10.99 -8.04
CA THR A 227 4.93 10.68 -7.55
C THR A 227 6.01 11.02 -8.56
N ALA A 228 5.76 10.79 -9.86
CA ALA A 228 6.75 11.08 -10.89
C ALA A 228 7.01 12.59 -11.07
N ARG A 229 6.06 13.45 -10.67
CA ARG A 229 6.12 14.92 -10.81
C ARG A 229 6.58 15.66 -9.56
N THR A 230 6.60 15.03 -8.39
CA THR A 230 6.78 15.71 -7.09
C THR A 230 7.89 15.13 -6.24
#